data_AF-A0A832X8V9-F1
#
_entry.id   AF-A0A832X8V9-F1
#
_cell.length_a   1.000
_cell.length_b   1.000
_cell.length_c   1.000
_cell.angle_alpha   90.00
_cell.angle_beta   90.00
_cell.angle_gamma   90.00
#
_symmetry.space_group_name_H-M   'P 1'
#
loop_
_entity.id
_entity.type
_entity.pdbx_description
1 polymer ?
#
loop_
_entity_poly.entity_id
_entity_poly.type
_entity_poly.pdbx_seq_one_letter_code
_entity_poly.pdbx_strand_id
1 'polypeptide(L)' 'MSIVPYFSSSAKVWDDITWVMAIEDAGYSGWEIVSDGNYRLDNPSCRARIEETLASTNLKVTVHAPYGDLNLATLN' A
#
# COMPACT_ATOMS: atom_id res chain seq x y z
N MET A 1 -13.95 18.51 -13.12
CA MET A 1 -13.65 17.16 -12.61
C MET A 1 -12.30 17.25 -11.91
N SER A 2 -12.25 17.00 -10.60
CA SER A 2 -10.97 16.99 -9.85
C SER A 2 -10.46 15.56 -9.81
N ILE A 3 -9.21 15.33 -10.21
CA ILE A 3 -8.55 14.03 -10.14
C ILE A 3 -7.77 13.99 -8.82
N VAL A 4 -7.92 12.92 -8.07
CA VAL A 4 -7.25 12.71 -6.78
C VAL A 4 -6.26 11.56 -6.95
N PRO A 5 -4.95 11.83 -7.11
CA PRO A 5 -3.97 10.79 -7.40
C PRO A 5 -3.60 10.02 -6.14
N TYR A 6 -3.46 8.70 -6.30
CA TYR A 6 -2.97 7.77 -5.29
C TYR A 6 -1.67 7.14 -5.79
N PHE A 7 -0.72 6.96 -4.90
CA PHE A 7 0.55 6.31 -5.23
C PHE A 7 0.48 4.80 -4.93
N SER A 8 0.81 3.97 -5.91
CA SER A 8 0.80 2.51 -5.75
C SER A 8 2.11 2.00 -5.17
N SER A 9 2.01 1.19 -4.11
CA SER A 9 3.17 0.49 -3.53
C SER A 9 3.68 -0.65 -4.39
N SER A 10 3.03 -1.01 -5.50
CA SER A 10 3.51 -2.03 -6.45
C SER A 10 4.97 -1.82 -6.87
N ALA A 11 5.38 -0.57 -7.09
CA ALA A 11 6.74 -0.21 -7.47
C ALA A 11 7.77 -0.32 -6.32
N LYS A 12 7.30 -0.48 -5.08
CA LYS A 12 8.09 -0.36 -3.85
C LYS A 12 7.77 -1.45 -2.81
N VAL A 13 7.18 -2.59 -3.22
CA VAL A 13 6.73 -3.66 -2.30
C VAL A 13 7.83 -4.26 -1.41
N TRP A 14 9.09 -4.10 -1.79
CA TRP A 14 10.28 -4.56 -1.04
C TRP A 14 11.00 -3.44 -0.29
N ASP A 15 10.63 -2.17 -0.52
CA ASP A 15 11.22 -1.03 0.19
C ASP A 15 10.66 -0.92 1.60
N ASP A 16 11.38 -0.21 2.46
CA ASP A 16 10.91 0.15 3.79
C ASP A 16 9.78 1.19 3.74
N ILE A 17 8.80 1.08 4.65
CA ILE A 17 7.58 1.91 4.65
C ILE A 17 7.82 3.42 4.81
N THR A 18 9.02 3.85 5.22
CA THR A 18 9.38 5.27 5.42
C THR A 18 9.16 6.16 4.19
N TRP A 19 9.14 5.62 2.96
CA TRP A 19 8.85 6.41 1.76
C TRP A 19 7.41 6.96 1.72
N VAL A 20 6.48 6.39 2.49
CA VAL A 20 5.06 6.80 2.49
C VAL A 20 4.88 8.25 2.96
N MET A 21 5.74 8.75 3.84
CA MET A 21 5.68 10.17 4.23
C MET A 21 6.00 11.11 3.06
N ALA A 22 6.93 10.70 2.18
CA ALA A 22 7.36 11.52 1.05
C ALA A 22 6.29 11.64 -0.05
N ILE A 23 5.32 10.72 -0.14
CA ILE A 23 4.26 10.82 -1.16
C ILE A 23 3.20 11.87 -0.80
N GLU A 24 2.97 12.12 0.49
CA GLU A 24 2.12 13.23 0.94
C GLU A 24 2.77 14.57 0.53
N ASP A 25 4.07 14.71 0.80
CA ASP A 25 4.85 15.89 0.39
C ASP A 25 4.94 16.07 -1.13
N ALA A 26 4.93 14.97 -1.89
CA ALA A 26 4.91 14.99 -3.35
C ALA A 26 3.55 15.36 -3.96
N GLY A 27 2.51 15.56 -3.13
CA GLY A 27 1.18 15.99 -3.56
C GLY A 27 0.19 14.86 -3.86
N TYR A 28 0.50 13.62 -3.48
CA TYR A 28 -0.47 12.53 -3.54
C TYR A 28 -1.46 12.63 -2.39
N SER A 29 -2.72 12.34 -2.67
CA SER A 29 -3.79 12.41 -1.66
C SER A 29 -4.06 11.07 -0.99
N GLY A 30 -3.37 10.02 -1.42
CA GLY A 30 -3.54 8.70 -0.85
C GLY A 30 -2.49 7.69 -1.30
N TRP A 31 -2.51 6.57 -0.60
CA TRP A 31 -1.64 5.44 -0.77
C TRP A 31 -2.47 4.21 -1.15
N GLU A 32 -2.10 3.57 -2.25
CA GLU A 32 -2.60 2.25 -2.61
C GLU A 32 -1.64 1.17 -2.09
N ILE A 33 -2.13 0.38 -1.14
CA ILE A 33 -1.40 -0.71 -0.52
C ILE A 33 -1.60 -1.97 -1.36
N VAL A 34 -0.53 -2.43 -2.01
CA VAL A 34 -0.47 -3.73 -2.66
C VAL A 34 -0.09 -4.72 -1.58
N SER A 35 -0.99 -5.63 -1.22
CA SER A 35 -0.80 -6.58 -0.11
C SER A 35 0.18 -7.69 -0.48
N ASP A 36 1.41 -7.32 -0.78
CA ASP A 36 2.51 -8.19 -1.17
C ASP A 36 3.84 -7.69 -0.55
N GLY A 37 4.85 -8.54 -0.52
CA GLY A 37 6.16 -8.23 0.06
C GLY A 37 6.07 -7.73 1.51
N ASN A 38 6.64 -6.55 1.78
CA ASN A 38 6.66 -5.92 3.10
C ASN A 38 5.30 -5.36 3.56
N TYR A 39 4.30 -5.29 2.67
CA TYR A 39 2.98 -4.72 2.94
C TYR A 39 1.86 -5.76 3.04
N ARG A 40 2.24 -7.01 3.31
CA ARG A 40 1.31 -8.12 3.53
C ARG A 40 0.39 -7.88 4.72
N LEU A 41 -0.91 -7.75 4.44
CA LEU A 41 -1.93 -7.49 5.47
C LEU A 41 -2.25 -8.73 6.31
N ASP A 42 -1.90 -9.93 5.84
CA ASP A 42 -2.01 -11.19 6.59
C ASP A 42 -0.96 -11.30 7.71
N ASN A 43 0.14 -10.54 7.63
CA ASN A 43 1.14 -10.48 8.68
C ASN A 43 0.79 -9.38 9.70
N PRO A 44 0.51 -9.73 10.98
CA PRO A 44 0.14 -8.75 12.00
C PRO A 44 1.18 -7.65 12.24
N SER A 45 2.47 -7.98 12.12
CA SER A 45 3.56 -7.00 12.31
C SER A 45 3.60 -5.99 11.16
N CYS A 46 3.39 -6.45 9.92
CA CYS A 46 3.29 -5.56 8.76
C CYS A 46 2.06 -4.66 8.88
N ARG A 47 0.91 -5.24 9.23
CA ARG A 47 -0.32 -4.48 9.45
C ARG A 47 -0.16 -3.39 10.52
N ALA A 48 0.46 -3.70 11.65
CA ALA A 48 0.70 -2.72 12.72
C ALA A 48 1.56 -1.54 12.24
N ARG A 49 2.63 -1.82 11.48
CA ARG A 49 3.49 -0.77 10.88
C ARG A 49 2.73 0.11 9.89
N ILE A 50 1.84 -0.49 9.09
CA ILE A 50 0.97 0.24 8.17
C ILE A 50 0.03 1.16 8.96
N GLU A 51 -0.64 0.65 9.99
CA GLU A 51 -1.55 1.44 10.84
C GLU A 51 -0.83 2.61 11.52
N GLU A 52 0.37 2.40 12.05
CA GLU A 52 1.20 3.45 12.65
C GLU A 52 1.62 4.53 11.63
N THR A 53 2.02 4.11 10.43
CA THR A 53 2.39 5.02 9.35
C THR A 53 1.19 5.87 8.93
N LEU A 54 0.03 5.23 8.75
CA LEU A 54 -1.21 5.92 8.39
C LEU A 54 -1.66 6.91 9.46
N ALA A 55 -1.53 6.55 10.74
CA ALA A 55 -1.82 7.46 11.85
C ALA A 55 -0.93 8.72 11.86
N SER A 56 0.22 8.67 11.20
CA SER A 56 1.18 9.77 11.09
C SER A 56 1.04 10.59 9.81
N THR A 57 0.05 10.30 8.96
CA THR A 57 -0.19 10.96 7.66
C THR A 57 -1.66 11.35 7.49
N ASN A 58 -1.98 12.23 6.54
CA ASN A 58 -3.39 12.49 6.17
C ASN A 58 -3.82 11.73 4.90
N LEU A 59 -3.05 10.71 4.51
CA LEU A 59 -3.28 9.95 3.29
C LEU A 59 -4.53 9.10 3.40
N LYS A 60 -5.35 9.12 2.34
CA LYS A 60 -6.41 8.11 2.16
C LYS A 60 -5.80 6.79 1.72
N VAL A 61 -6.52 5.69 1.95
CA VAL A 61 -6.00 4.35 1.68
C VAL A 61 -6.94 3.54 0.83
N THR A 62 -6.36 2.86 -0.15
CA THR A 62 -7.00 1.76 -0.88
C THR A 62 -6.11 0.52 -0.79
N VAL A 63 -6.70 -0.65 -0.96
CA VAL A 63 -5.97 -1.92 -0.94
C VAL A 63 -6.13 -2.61 -2.28
N HIS A 64 -5.00 -3.03 -2.85
CA HIS A 64 -4.93 -3.92 -3.98
C HIS A 64 -4.56 -5.32 -3.50
N ALA A 65 -5.40 -6.30 -3.81
CA ALA A 65 -5.15 -7.70 -3.48
C ALA A 65 -3.85 -8.20 -4.14
N PRO A 66 -3.15 -9.18 -3.53
CA PRO A 66 -1.97 -9.77 -4.16
C PRO A 66 -2.38 -10.47 -5.45
N TYR A 67 -1.58 -10.27 -6.50
CA TYR A 67 -1.77 -10.91 -7.80
C TYR A 67 -0.49 -11.59 -8.32
N GLY A 68 0.64 -11.43 -7.63
CA GLY A 68 1.88 -12.13 -7.95
C GLY A 68 1.63 -13.64 -7.89
N ASP A 69 1.85 -14.33 -9.01
CA ASP A 69 1.74 -15.78 -9.18
C ASP A 69 0.39 -16.39 -8.74
N LEU A 70 -0.68 -15.60 -8.69
CA LEU A 70 -2.01 -16.05 -8.30
C LEU A 70 -2.91 -16.23 -9.54
N ASN A 71 -3.47 -17.43 -9.72
CA ASN A 71 -4.51 -17.66 -10.70
C ASN A 71 -5.71 -18.33 -10.03
N LEU A 72 -6.78 -17.57 -9.78
CA LEU A 72 -8.00 -18.11 -9.17
C LEU A 72 -8.61 -19.27 -9.97
N ALA A 73 -8.41 -19.34 -11.28
CA ALA A 73 -8.89 -20.43 -12.12
C ALA A 73 -8.07 -21.73 -11.97
N THR A 74 -6.99 -21.74 -11.18
CA THR A 74 -6.21 -22.94 -10.85
C THR A 74 -6.59 -23.56 -9.50
N LEU A 75 -7.45 -22.91 -8.74
CA LEU A 75 -8.07 -23.49 -7.54
C LEU A 75 -9.15 -24.47 -8.01
N ASN A 76 -8.95 -25.76 -7.69
CA ASN A 76 -9.88 -26.85 -8.00
C ASN A 76 -10.79 -27.12 -6.79
#